data_AF-A0A3D2W1R4-F1
#
_entry.id   AF-A0A3D2W1R4-F1
#
_cell.length_a   1.000
_cell.length_b   1.000
_cell.length_c   1.000
_cell.angle_alpha   90.00
_cell.angle_beta   90.00
_cell.angle_gamma   90.00
#
_symmetry.space_group_name_H-M   'P 1'
#
loop_
_entity.id
_entity.type
_entity.pdbx_description
1 polymer ?
#
loop_
_entity_poly.entity_id
_entity_poly.type
_entity_poly.pdbx_seq_one_letter_code
_entity_poly.pdbx_strand_id
1 'polypeptide(L)'
;MQAIVDARLFAPHQTYELQCLGVALGDALAFDGRFNWVIVTDEFGRDPTLRWKATSLNVNALTMISKRVEAGDEVPLSDLWDWAFEYGAKADEREGN
;
A
#
# COMPACT_ATOMS: atom_id res chain seq x y z
N MET A 1 2.54 12.70 -6.51
CA MET A 1 2.25 12.19 -5.15
C MET A 1 3.40 12.43 -4.18
N GLN A 2 4.66 12.06 -4.50
CA GLN A 2 5.81 12.27 -3.59
C GLN A 2 5.90 13.70 -3.04
N ALA A 3 5.80 14.71 -3.90
CA ALA A 3 5.82 16.11 -3.48
C ALA A 3 4.74 16.50 -2.45
N ILE A 4 3.59 15.83 -2.43
CA ILE A 4 2.53 16.06 -1.42
C ILE A 4 2.98 15.56 -0.05
N VAL A 5 3.63 14.38 -0.03
CA VAL A 5 4.13 13.75 1.19
C VAL A 5 5.33 14.53 1.74
N ASP A 6 6.28 14.91 0.88
CA ASP A 6 7.47 15.68 1.27
C ASP A 6 7.10 17.07 1.82
N ALA A 7 6.09 17.71 1.21
CA ALA A 7 5.59 19.00 1.68
C ALA A 7 4.83 18.91 3.01
N ARG A 8 4.60 17.70 3.55
CA ARG A 8 3.86 17.43 4.79
C ARG A 8 2.53 18.20 4.84
N LEU A 9 1.78 18.16 3.73
CA LEU A 9 0.50 18.86 3.62
C LEU A 9 -0.55 18.36 4.61
N PHE A 10 -0.37 17.14 5.15
CA PHE A 10 -1.21 16.55 6.17
C PHE A 10 -0.40 16.29 7.44
N ALA A 11 -0.98 16.66 8.59
CA ALA A 11 -0.42 16.37 9.90
C ALA A 11 -0.56 14.87 10.26
N PRO A 12 0.25 14.36 11.20
CA PRO A 12 0.21 12.94 11.59
C PRO A 12 -1.16 12.43 12.08
N HIS A 13 -2.03 13.30 12.60
CA HIS A 13 -3.36 12.93 13.07
C HIS A 13 -4.45 13.01 11.98
N GLN A 14 -4.11 13.47 10.77
CA GLN A 14 -5.01 13.50 9.61
C GLN A 14 -5.01 12.14 8.89
N THR A 15 -5.30 11.08 9.65
CA THR A 15 -5.22 9.68 9.17
C THR A 15 -6.09 9.44 7.95
N TYR A 16 -7.28 10.07 7.86
CA TYR A 16 -8.17 9.88 6.72
C TYR A 16 -7.55 10.39 5.41
N GLU A 17 -6.99 11.60 5.41
CA GLU A 17 -6.34 12.20 4.25
C GLU A 17 -5.07 11.44 3.86
N LEU A 18 -4.29 10.98 4.86
CA LEU A 18 -3.12 10.13 4.62
C LEU A 18 -3.51 8.78 4.02
N GLN A 19 -4.62 8.19 4.46
CA GLN A 19 -5.16 6.96 3.89
C GLN A 19 -5.72 7.17 2.47
N CYS A 20 -6.27 8.34 2.15
CA CYS A 20 -6.63 8.70 0.77
C CYS A 20 -5.40 8.70 -0.16
N LEU A 21 -4.22 9.14 0.32
CA LEU A 21 -2.98 8.98 -0.44
C LEU A 21 -2.61 7.51 -0.61
N GLY A 22 -2.86 6.67 0.40
CA GLY A 22 -2.69 5.22 0.32
C GLY A 22 -3.57 4.57 -0.75
N VAL A 23 -4.84 5.00 -0.86
CA VAL A 23 -5.75 4.57 -1.94
C VAL A 23 -5.21 4.99 -3.31
N ALA A 24 -4.77 6.24 -3.47
CA ALA A 24 -4.21 6.72 -4.74
C ALA A 24 -2.92 5.96 -5.14
N LEU A 25 -2.06 5.64 -4.18
CA LEU A 25 -0.90 4.76 -4.41
C LEU A 25 -1.36 3.36 -4.83
N GLY A 26 -2.37 2.81 -4.15
CA GLY A 26 -2.87 1.48 -4.46
C GLY A 26 -3.49 1.37 -5.85
N ASP A 27 -4.22 2.39 -6.29
CA ASP A 27 -4.74 2.47 -7.66
C ASP A 27 -3.60 2.52 -8.69
N ALA A 28 -2.53 3.24 -8.38
CA ALA A 28 -1.35 3.29 -9.24
C ALA A 28 -0.64 1.92 -9.31
N LEU A 29 -0.49 1.22 -8.18
CA LEU A 29 0.06 -0.14 -8.12
C LEU A 29 -0.79 -1.16 -8.89
N ALA A 30 -2.12 -1.02 -8.84
CA ALA A 30 -3.07 -1.89 -9.53
C ALA A 30 -3.18 -1.63 -11.03
N PHE A 31 -2.60 -0.54 -11.54
CA PHE A 31 -2.80 -0.07 -12.91
C PHE A 31 -2.42 -1.12 -13.98
N ASP A 32 -1.38 -1.92 -13.75
CA ASP A 32 -0.93 -2.94 -14.70
C ASP A 32 -1.62 -4.31 -14.55
N GLY A 33 -2.57 -4.43 -13.63
CA GLY A 33 -3.37 -5.63 -13.38
C GLY A 33 -2.68 -6.72 -12.56
N ARG A 34 -1.42 -6.54 -12.13
CA ARG A 34 -0.74 -7.50 -11.24
C ARG A 34 -1.26 -7.41 -9.80
N PHE A 35 -1.63 -6.21 -9.36
CA PHE A 35 -2.33 -6.00 -8.10
C PHE A 35 -3.84 -5.86 -8.29
N ASN A 36 -4.61 -6.45 -7.38
CA ASN A 36 -6.07 -6.37 -7.36
C ASN A 36 -6.55 -5.95 -5.98
N TRP A 37 -7.46 -4.97 -5.91
CA TRP A 37 -8.12 -4.62 -4.66
C TRP A 37 -9.00 -5.77 -4.17
N VAL A 38 -8.78 -6.19 -2.92
CA VAL A 38 -9.56 -7.21 -2.23
C VAL A 38 -9.88 -6.73 -0.81
N ILE A 39 -11.01 -7.20 -0.28
CA ILE A 39 -11.32 -7.03 1.14
C ILE A 39 -10.80 -8.23 1.90
N VAL A 40 -9.91 -8.01 2.87
CA VAL A 40 -9.48 -9.03 3.83
C VAL A 40 -10.29 -8.84 5.11
N THR A 41 -10.77 -9.94 5.67
CA THR A 41 -11.51 -9.95 6.95
C THR A 41 -10.69 -10.73 7.97
N ASP A 42 -10.45 -10.14 9.13
CA ASP A 42 -9.85 -10.80 10.28
C ASP A 42 -10.73 -10.61 11.53
N GLU A 43 -10.19 -10.96 12.70
CA GLU A 43 -10.90 -10.85 13.98
C GLU A 43 -11.12 -9.41 14.47
N PHE A 44 -10.44 -8.42 13.87
CA PHE A 44 -10.51 -7.01 14.23
C PHE A 44 -11.31 -6.16 13.23
N GLY A 45 -11.54 -6.65 12.01
CA GLY A 45 -12.38 -5.94 11.05
C GLY A 45 -12.24 -6.41 9.60
N ARG A 46 -12.58 -5.49 8.68
CA ARG A 46 -12.48 -5.69 7.24
C ARG A 46 -11.77 -4.51 6.62
N ASP A 47 -10.63 -4.76 5.98
CA ASP A 47 -9.83 -3.70 5.36
C ASP A 47 -9.54 -4.01 3.88
N PRO A 48 -9.58 -2.98 3.01
CA PRO A 48 -9.12 -3.12 1.63
C PRO A 48 -7.60 -3.24 1.58
N THR A 49 -7.13 -4.22 0.82
CA THR A 49 -5.71 -4.46 0.55
C THR A 49 -5.51 -4.79 -0.92
N LEU A 50 -4.27 -4.66 -1.41
CA LEU A 50 -3.91 -5.11 -2.75
C LEU A 50 -3.37 -6.53 -2.69
N ARG A 51 -3.98 -7.44 -3.42
CA ARG A 51 -3.46 -8.80 -3.61
C ARG A 51 -2.62 -8.89 -4.87
N TRP A 52 -1.46 -9.52 -4.77
CA TRP A 52 -0.67 -9.86 -5.95
C TRP A 52 -1.25 -11.08 -6.65
N LYS A 53 -1.81 -10.88 -7.85
CA LYS A 53 -2.41 -11.92 -8.70
C LYS A 53 -3.32 -12.84 -7.87
N ALA A 54 -3.10 -14.16 -7.96
CA ALA A 54 -3.81 -15.18 -7.18
C ALA A 54 -3.01 -15.68 -5.96
N THR A 55 -1.94 -14.97 -5.55
CA THR A 55 -1.10 -15.36 -4.42
C THR A 55 -1.73 -14.98 -3.08
N SER A 56 -1.15 -15.49 -1.99
CA SER A 56 -1.53 -15.11 -0.63
C SER A 56 -0.98 -13.73 -0.18
N LEU A 57 -0.09 -13.11 -0.95
CA LEU A 57 0.50 -11.82 -0.61
C LEU A 57 -0.53 -10.69 -0.71
N ASN A 58 -0.76 -10.00 0.41
CA ASN A 58 -1.56 -8.78 0.47
C ASN A 58 -0.70 -7.60 0.94
N VAL A 59 -0.80 -6.49 0.24
CA VAL A 59 -0.16 -5.21 0.54
C VAL A 59 -1.22 -4.24 1.05
N ASN A 60 -1.07 -3.80 2.30
CA ASN A 60 -1.99 -2.82 2.89
C ASN A 60 -1.62 -1.39 2.43
N ALA A 61 -1.98 -1.08 1.17
CA ALA A 61 -1.75 0.23 0.57
C ALA A 61 -2.53 1.33 1.30
N LEU A 62 -3.70 1.01 1.86
CA LEU A 62 -4.53 1.94 2.62
C LEU A 62 -3.73 2.61 3.76
N THR A 63 -3.03 1.83 4.57
CA THR A 63 -2.41 2.35 5.81
C THR A 63 -0.90 2.56 5.74
N MET A 64 -0.21 2.10 4.68
CA MET A 64 1.26 2.14 4.66
C MET A 64 1.87 3.55 4.69
N ILE A 65 1.16 4.56 4.15
CA ILE A 65 1.58 5.96 4.22
C ILE A 65 1.25 6.53 5.60
N SER A 66 0.00 6.38 6.07
CA SER A 66 -0.42 6.97 7.34
C SER A 66 0.42 6.47 8.51
N LYS A 67 0.68 5.16 8.60
CA LYS A 67 1.50 4.57 9.67
C LYS A 67 2.92 5.13 9.76
N ARG A 68 3.53 5.43 8.61
CA ARG A 68 4.88 6.01 8.56
C ARG A 68 4.87 7.48 8.98
N VAL A 69 3.93 8.25 8.46
CA VAL A 69 3.78 9.67 8.85
C VAL A 69 3.44 9.79 10.35
N GLU A 70 2.58 8.92 10.87
CA GLU A 70 2.24 8.82 12.30
C GLU A 70 3.45 8.49 13.17
N ALA A 71 4.35 7.63 12.68
CA ALA A 71 5.61 7.30 13.34
C ALA A 71 6.70 8.38 13.21
N GLY A 72 6.50 9.37 12.32
CA GLY A 72 7.50 10.38 11.99
C GLY A 72 8.58 9.90 11.02
N ASP A 73 8.34 8.78 10.33
CA ASP A 73 9.25 8.19 9.36
C ASP A 73 9.21 8.92 8.01
N GLU A 74 10.27 8.75 7.22
CA GLU A 74 10.27 9.12 5.81
C GLU A 74 9.38 8.17 4.99
N VAL A 75 8.80 8.70 3.91
CA VAL A 75 7.92 7.94 3.02
C VAL A 75 8.41 8.06 1.57
N PRO A 76 9.52 7.38 1.21
CA PRO A 76 9.96 7.29 -0.17
C PRO A 76 9.00 6.38 -0.95
N LEU A 77 8.11 6.97 -1.75
CA LEU A 77 7.08 6.23 -2.49
C LEU A 77 7.68 5.32 -3.57
N SER A 78 8.85 5.66 -4.12
CA SER A 78 9.63 4.79 -5.01
C SER A 78 9.98 3.47 -4.32
N ASP A 79 10.41 3.54 -3.06
CA ASP A 79 10.86 2.36 -2.34
C ASP A 79 9.67 1.48 -1.95
N LEU A 80 8.54 2.10 -1.60
CA LEU A 80 7.28 1.37 -1.36
C LEU A 80 6.79 0.67 -2.64
N TRP A 81 6.94 1.35 -3.78
CA TRP A 81 6.60 0.80 -5.09
C TRP A 81 7.47 -0.39 -5.45
N ASP A 82 8.79 -0.20 -5.41
CA ASP A 82 9.77 -1.23 -5.75
C ASP A 82 9.61 -2.44 -4.83
N TRP A 83 9.45 -2.20 -3.52
CA TRP A 83 9.17 -3.25 -2.53
C TRP A 83 7.90 -4.04 -2.89
N ALA A 84 6.81 -3.37 -3.24
CA ALA A 84 5.55 -4.04 -3.56
C ALA A 84 5.71 -4.99 -4.76
N PHE A 85 6.36 -4.54 -5.84
CA PHE A 85 6.59 -5.37 -7.02
C PHE A 85 7.62 -6.48 -6.79
N GLU A 86 8.69 -6.20 -6.07
CA GLU A 86 9.72 -7.20 -5.74
C GLU A 86 9.12 -8.34 -4.90
N TYR A 87 8.37 -8.01 -3.85
CA TYR A 87 7.75 -9.03 -3.00
C TYR A 87 6.60 -9.74 -3.70
N GLY A 88 5.86 -9.04 -4.57
CA GLY A 88 4.88 -9.64 -5.47
C GLY A 88 5.51 -10.73 -6.33
N ALA A 89 6.60 -10.42 -7.05
CA ALA A 89 7.30 -11.38 -7.88
C ALA A 89 7.81 -12.60 -7.07
N LYS A 90 8.37 -12.37 -5.88
CA LYS A 90 8.81 -13.46 -4.99
C LYS A 90 7.66 -14.32 -4.48
N ALA A 91 6.47 -13.76 -4.28
CA ALA A 91 5.29 -14.52 -3.88
C ALA A 91 4.83 -15.46 -5.01
N ASP A 92 4.86 -14.98 -6.25
CA ASP A 92 4.58 -15.77 -7.46
C ASP A 92 5.49 -17.00 -7.53
N GLU A 93 6.81 -16.81 -7.36
CA GLU A 93 7.81 -17.88 -7.38
C GLU A 93 7.60 -18.91 -6.26
N ARG A 94 7.22 -18.46 -5.06
CA ARG A 94 7.01 -19.33 -3.88
C ARG A 94 5.74 -20.16 -3.99
N GLU A 95 4.71 -19.62 -4.62
CA GLU A 95 3.40 -20.25 -4.74
C GLU A 95 3.20 -20.99 -6.08
N GLY A 96 4.17 -20.91 -6.99
CA GLY A 96 4.20 -21.69 -8.24
C GLY A 96 3.26 -21.16 -9.33
N ASN A 97 3.01 -19.84 -9.36
CA ASN A 97 2.16 -19.16 -10.33
C ASN A 97 2.95 -18.52 -11.49
#